data_AF-A0AA48HGV7-F1
#
_entry.id   AF-A0AA48HGV7-F1
#
_cell.length_a   1.000
_cell.length_b   1.000
_cell.length_c   1.000
_cell.angle_alpha   90.00
_cell.angle_beta   90.00
_cell.angle_gamma   90.00
#
_symmetry.space_group_name_H-M   'P 1'
#
loop_
_entity.id
_entity.type
_entity.pdbx_description
1 polymer ?
#
loop_
_entity_poly.entity_id
_entity_poly.type
_entity_poly.pdbx_seq_one_letter_code
_entity_poly.pdbx_strand_id
1 'polypeptide(L)' 'MTLPNPLKLRSLITSDTALSSASLATRIVVGRLRIEVRNNPGLIDAKVQELVTFARQNAFAADELVQL' A
#
# COMPACT_ATOMS: atom_id res chain seq x y z
N MET A 1 -9.38 -14.32 3.53
CA MET A 1 -9.16 -13.09 2.74
C MET A 1 -9.57 -11.89 3.56
N THR A 2 -8.69 -11.42 4.44
CA THR A 2 -8.89 -10.16 5.18
C THR A 2 -8.36 -9.03 4.32
N LEU A 3 -9.23 -8.11 3.92
CA LEU A 3 -8.80 -6.91 3.21
C LEU A 3 -8.09 -5.97 4.18
N PRO A 4 -6.89 -5.47 3.86
CA PRO A 4 -6.18 -4.55 4.74
C PRO A 4 -7.00 -3.28 4.95
N ASN A 5 -7.05 -2.82 6.21
CA ASN A 5 -7.83 -1.65 6.59
C ASN A 5 -7.32 -0.41 5.82
N PRO A 6 -8.18 0.36 5.13
CA PRO A 6 -7.77 1.55 4.39
C PRO A 6 -7.02 2.58 5.25
N LEU A 7 -7.29 2.66 6.56
CA LEU A 7 -6.54 3.53 7.47
C LEU A 7 -5.08 3.07 7.65
N LYS A 8 -4.84 1.75 7.74
CA LYS A 8 -3.48 1.19 7.78
C LYS A 8 -2.74 1.47 6.48
N LEU A 9 -3.40 1.27 5.34
CA LEU A 9 -2.81 1.53 4.02
C LEU A 9 -2.44 3.00 3.84
N ARG A 10 -3.31 3.92 4.28
CA ARG A 10 -3.01 5.35 4.30
C ARG A 10 -1.76 5.63 5.12
N SER A 11 -1.70 5.10 6.35
CA SER A 11 -0.53 5.24 7.22
C SER A 11 0.73 4.67 6.56
N LEU A 12 0.62 3.56 5.84
CA LEU A 12 1.74 2.87 5.18
C LEU A 12 2.28 3.64 3.96
N ILE A 13 1.42 4.37 3.25
CA ILE A 13 1.80 5.26 2.12
C ILE A 13 2.33 6.62 2.64
N THR A 14 1.92 7.08 3.82
CA THR A 14 2.45 8.32 4.41
C THR A 14 3.67 8.11 5.30
N SER A 15 3.86 6.91 5.83
CA SER A 15 4.99 6.55 6.69
C SER A 15 6.16 5.99 5.89
N ASP A 16 7.34 6.03 6.47
CA ASP A 16 8.57 5.45 5.89
C ASP A 16 8.79 3.99 6.31
N THR A 17 7.76 3.30 6.81
CA THR A 17 7.87 1.94 7.34
C THR A 17 8.56 1.02 6.33
N ALA A 18 9.60 0.32 6.79
CA ALA A 18 10.37 -0.59 5.96
C ALA A 18 9.52 -1.82 5.60
N LEU A 19 9.37 -2.06 4.31
CA LEU A 19 8.60 -3.19 3.75
C LEU A 19 9.48 -4.42 3.55
N SER A 20 10.48 -4.61 4.42
CA SER A 20 11.53 -5.62 4.28
C SER A 20 10.99 -7.06 4.24
N SER A 21 9.83 -7.29 4.84
CA SER A 21 9.13 -8.59 4.85
C SER A 21 8.14 -8.75 3.69
N ALA A 22 7.84 -7.70 2.93
CA ALA A 22 6.91 -7.75 1.81
C ALA A 22 7.60 -8.18 0.51
N SER A 23 6.85 -8.67 -0.47
CA SER A 23 7.34 -9.05 -1.78
C SER A 23 7.86 -7.85 -2.54
N LEU A 24 8.78 -8.10 -3.47
CA LEU A 24 9.35 -7.06 -4.33
C LEU A 24 8.25 -6.27 -5.06
N ALA A 25 7.20 -6.96 -5.53
CA ALA A 25 6.05 -6.32 -6.17
C ALA A 25 5.35 -5.33 -5.23
N THR A 26 5.03 -5.75 -3.99
CA THR A 26 4.43 -4.88 -2.98
C THR A 26 5.32 -3.70 -2.65
N ARG A 27 6.65 -3.90 -2.52
CA ARG A 27 7.61 -2.81 -2.27
C ARG A 27 7.64 -1.79 -3.40
N ILE A 28 7.66 -2.24 -4.65
CA ILE A 28 7.68 -1.36 -5.83
C ILE A 28 6.38 -0.55 -5.88
N VAL A 29 5.22 -1.19 -5.69
CA VAL A 29 3.92 -0.52 -5.72
C VAL A 29 3.84 0.52 -4.61
N VAL A 30 4.08 0.14 -3.35
CA VAL A 30 4.00 1.08 -2.23
C VAL A 30 5.05 2.19 -2.36
N GLY A 31 6.27 1.89 -2.81
CA GLY A 31 7.31 2.88 -3.05
C GLY A 31 6.89 3.92 -4.11
N ARG A 32 6.29 3.47 -5.21
CA ARG A 32 5.72 4.36 -6.22
C ARG A 32 4.60 5.23 -5.65
N LEU A 33 3.66 4.63 -4.91
CA LEU A 33 2.55 5.36 -4.27
C LEU A 33 3.06 6.40 -3.27
N ARG A 34 4.10 6.10 -2.49
CA ARG A 34 4.77 7.03 -1.56
C ARG A 34 5.33 8.25 -2.30
N ILE A 35 6.02 8.03 -3.43
CA ILE A 35 6.57 9.11 -4.25
C ILE A 35 5.44 9.98 -4.83
N GLU A 36 4.40 9.35 -5.38
CA GLU A 36 3.27 10.08 -5.96
C GLU A 36 2.51 10.91 -4.92
N VAL A 37 2.30 10.36 -3.70
CA VAL A 37 1.70 11.08 -2.58
C VAL A 37 2.59 12.20 -2.04
N ARG A 38 3.91 12.00 -1.99
CA ARG A 38 4.86 13.06 -1.60
C ARG A 38 4.82 14.24 -2.58
N ASN A 39 4.70 13.95 -3.88
CA ASN A 39 4.59 14.98 -4.90
C ASN A 39 3.19 15.62 -4.93
N ASN A 40 2.13 14.86 -4.63
CA ASN A 40 0.74 15.30 -4.65
C ASN A 40 -0.06 14.74 -3.47
N PRO A 41 -0.04 15.40 -2.29
CA PRO A 41 -0.69 14.90 -1.08
C PRO A 41 -2.22 14.85 -1.19
N GLY A 42 -2.82 15.56 -2.15
CA GLY A 42 -4.27 15.48 -2.42
C GLY A 42 -4.74 14.17 -3.05
N LEU A 43 -3.82 13.32 -3.54
CA LEU A 43 -4.16 12.06 -4.21
C LEU A 43 -4.15 10.84 -3.27
N ILE A 44 -3.90 11.03 -1.97
CA ILE A 44 -3.77 9.94 -0.99
C ILE A 44 -4.96 8.98 -1.05
N ASP A 45 -6.19 9.48 -1.01
CA ASP A 45 -7.38 8.62 -1.02
C ASP A 45 -7.53 7.82 -2.32
N ALA A 46 -7.21 8.42 -3.47
CA ALA A 46 -7.21 7.72 -4.75
C ALA A 46 -6.13 6.62 -4.80
N LYS A 47 -4.96 6.89 -4.22
CA LYS A 47 -3.83 5.94 -4.17
C LYS A 47 -4.01 4.82 -3.15
N VAL A 48 -4.74 5.08 -2.06
CA VAL A 48 -5.21 4.03 -1.15
C VAL A 48 -6.19 3.10 -1.86
N GLN A 49 -7.14 3.63 -2.64
CA GLN A 49 -8.07 2.80 -3.42
C GLN A 49 -7.35 1.95 -4.49
N GLU A 50 -6.31 2.50 -5.12
CA GLU A 50 -5.44 1.77 -6.04
C GLU A 50 -4.75 0.60 -5.34
N LEU A 51 -4.18 0.84 -4.14
CA LEU A 51 -3.53 -0.21 -3.34
C LEU A 51 -4.51 -1.28 -2.85
N VAL A 52 -5.74 -0.89 -2.47
CA VAL A 52 -6.81 -1.84 -2.11
C VAL A 52 -7.20 -2.70 -3.32
N THR A 53 -7.32 -2.09 -4.50
CA THR A 53 -7.62 -2.81 -5.74
C THR A 53 -6.51 -3.78 -6.10
N PHE A 54 -5.25 -3.34 -5.96
CA PHE A 54 -4.08 -4.20 -6.15
C PHE A 54 -4.08 -5.39 -5.19
N ALA A 55 -4.36 -5.16 -3.91
CA ALA A 55 -4.47 -6.22 -2.89
C ALA A 55 -5.63 -7.18 -3.19
N ARG A 56 -6.75 -6.70 -3.73
CA ARG A 56 -7.87 -7.55 -4.15
C ARG A 56 -7.51 -8.44 -5.34
N GLN A 57 -6.76 -7.92 -6.30
CA GLN A 57 -6.34 -8.65 -7.49
C GLN A 57 -5.20 -9.64 -7.19
N ASN A 58 -4.42 -9.38 -6.13
CA ASN A 58 -3.22 -10.13 -5.79
C ASN A 58 -3.33 -10.68 -4.36
N ALA A 59 -3.69 -11.96 -4.23
CA ALA A 59 -3.86 -12.61 -2.93
C ALA A 59 -2.60 -12.53 -2.04
N PHE A 60 -1.40 -12.62 -2.63
CA PHE A 60 -0.13 -12.49 -1.89
C PHE A 60 0.02 -11.09 -1.28
N ALA A 61 -0.38 -10.02 -2.00
CA ALA A 61 -0.27 -8.66 -1.51
C ALA A 61 -1.28 -8.39 -0.39
N ALA A 62 -2.48 -8.97 -0.46
CA ALA A 62 -3.44 -8.89 0.64
C ALA A 62 -2.90 -9.52 1.93
N ASP A 63 -2.29 -10.70 1.84
CA ASP A 63 -1.69 -11.38 3.01
C ASP A 63 -0.52 -10.57 3.60
N GLU A 64 0.36 -10.05 2.74
CA GLU A 64 1.49 -9.21 3.18
C GLU A 64 1.05 -7.90 3.84
N LEU A 65 0.06 -7.22 3.26
CA LEU A 65 -0.45 -5.95 3.78
C LEU A 65 -1.22 -6.11 5.10
N VAL A 66 -1.74 -7.30 5.40
CA VAL A 66 -2.37 -7.62 6.69
C VAL A 66 -1.32 -7.86 7.77
N GLN A 67 -0.17 -8.45 7.41
CA GLN A 67 0.94 -8.73 8.33
C GLN A 67 1.81 -7.50 8.65
N LEU A 68 1.70 -6.44 7.86
CA LEU A 68 2.34 -5.14 8.08
C LEU A 68 1.59 -4.23 9.08
#